data_AF-A0A813I5U4-F1
#
_entry.id   AF-A0A813I5U4-F1
#
_cell.length_a   1.000
_cell.length_b   1.000
_cell.length_c   1.000
_cell.angle_alpha   90.00
_cell.angle_beta   90.00
_cell.angle_gamma   90.00
#
_symmetry.space_group_name_H-M   'P 1'
#
loop_
_entity.id
_entity.type
_entity.pdbx_description
1 polymer ?
#
loop_
_entity_poly.entity_id
_entity_poly.type
_entity_poly.pdbx_seq_one_letter_code
_entity_poly.pdbx_strand_id
1 'polypeptide(L)'
;EPDAVVMIRFLELGLKFSLCGMLVSVVLLPVYASSPGSATGANRLSLSNLQLGGSDRFWCVVVAAYVLFGAFSYLVLAEWRNFLLLR
;
A
#
# COMPACT_ATOMS: atom_id res chain seq x y z
N GLU A 1 -28.23 -14.55 5.47
CA GLU A 1 -27.86 -13.63 6.56
C GLU A 1 -27.02 -12.49 5.96
N PRO A 2 -27.51 -11.24 5.98
CA PRO A 2 -26.85 -10.11 5.32
C PRO A 2 -25.42 -9.85 5.85
N ASP A 3 -25.18 -10.16 7.13
CA ASP A 3 -23.89 -9.92 7.79
C ASP A 3 -22.75 -10.80 7.24
N ALA A 4 -23.05 -12.06 6.88
CA ALA A 4 -22.07 -12.96 6.27
C ALA A 4 -21.61 -12.45 4.89
N VAL A 5 -22.53 -11.88 4.11
CA VAL A 5 -22.22 -11.31 2.79
C VAL A 5 -21.34 -10.06 2.95
N VAL A 6 -21.64 -9.20 3.92
CA VAL A 6 -20.81 -8.04 4.27
C VAL A 6 -19.38 -8.46 4.61
N MET A 7 -19.22 -9.52 5.41
CA MET A 7 -17.91 -10.02 5.83
C MET A 7 -17.07 -10.54 4.65
N ILE A 8 -17.68 -11.29 3.72
CA ILE A 8 -16.98 -11.77 2.51
C ILE A 8 -16.50 -10.60 1.66
N ARG A 9 -17.34 -9.58 1.44
CA ARG A 9 -16.95 -8.39 0.66
C ARG A 9 -15.83 -7.59 1.30
N PHE A 10 -15.79 -7.54 2.63
CA PHE A 10 -14.67 -6.92 3.35
C PHE A 10 -13.35 -7.67 3.11
N LEU A 11 -13.38 -9.01 3.12
CA LEU A 11 -12.20 -9.83 2.79
C LEU A 11 -11.75 -9.61 1.34
N GLU A 12 -12.69 -9.53 0.38
CA GLU A 12 -12.37 -9.21 -1.02
C GLU A 12 -11.75 -7.82 -1.17
N LEU A 13 -12.23 -6.81 -0.43
CA LEU A 13 -11.63 -5.47 -0.40
C LEU A 13 -10.20 -5.52 0.14
N GLY A 14 -9.97 -6.28 1.22
CA GLY A 14 -8.64 -6.52 1.75
C GLY A 14 -7.70 -7.16 0.74
N LEU A 15 -8.19 -8.13 -0.04
CA LEU A 15 -7.41 -8.79 -1.10
C LEU A 15 -7.07 -7.81 -2.24
N LYS A 16 -8.04 -7.02 -2.71
CA LYS A 16 -7.82 -5.97 -3.73
C LYS A 16 -6.77 -4.94 -3.27
N PHE A 17 -6.84 -4.52 -2.01
CA PHE A 17 -5.89 -3.59 -1.43
C PHE A 17 -4.50 -4.20 -1.27
N SER A 18 -4.40 -5.45 -0.79
CA SER A 18 -3.14 -6.17 -0.70
C SER A 18 -2.47 -6.32 -2.07
N LEU A 19 -3.24 -6.60 -3.12
CA LEU A 19 -2.73 -6.66 -4.49
C LEU A 19 -2.17 -5.31 -4.98
N CYS A 20 -2.85 -4.21 -4.66
CA CYS A 20 -2.32 -2.86 -4.93
C CYS A 20 -0.99 -2.63 -4.18
N GLY A 21 -0.94 -3.01 -2.90
CA GLY A 21 0.28 -2.92 -2.09
C GLY A 21 1.44 -3.75 -2.64
N MET A 22 1.17 -4.95 -3.16
CA MET A 22 2.18 -5.78 -3.83
C MET A 22 2.73 -5.10 -5.10
N LEU A 23 1.86 -4.54 -5.95
CA LEU A 23 2.29 -3.81 -7.15
C LEU A 23 3.18 -2.61 -6.81
N VAL A 24 2.80 -1.85 -5.78
CA VAL A 24 3.59 -0.72 -5.27
C VAL A 24 4.92 -1.22 -4.69
N SER A 25 4.94 -2.38 -4.04
CA SER A 25 6.15 -2.99 -3.49
C SER A 25 7.15 -3.41 -4.57
N VAL A 26 6.70 -3.81 -5.76
CA VAL A 26 7.60 -4.12 -6.90
C VAL A 26 8.46 -2.92 -7.28
N VAL A 27 7.96 -1.70 -7.09
CA VAL A 27 8.70 -0.46 -7.35
C VAL A 27 9.56 -0.06 -6.15
N LEU A 28 9.03 -0.20 -4.93
CA LEU A 28 9.71 0.22 -3.70
C LEU A 28 10.90 -0.68 -3.33
N LEU A 29 10.78 -2.00 -3.52
CA LEU A 29 11.86 -2.94 -3.21
C LEU A 29 13.18 -2.64 -3.94
N PRO A 30 13.21 -2.42 -5.27
CA PRO A 30 14.45 -2.04 -5.94
C PRO A 30 14.95 -0.64 -5.55
N VAL A 31 14.04 0.30 -5.22
CA VAL A 31 14.42 1.63 -4.72
C VAL A 31 15.14 1.53 -3.37
N TYR A 32 14.68 0.65 -2.47
CA TYR A 32 15.35 0.41 -1.19
C TYR A 32 16.64 -0.41 -1.35
N ALA A 33 16.65 -1.43 -2.20
CA ALA A 33 17.82 -2.28 -2.43
C ALA A 33 18.99 -1.55 -3.11
N SER A 34 18.70 -0.58 -3.97
CA SER A 34 19.72 0.24 -4.67
C SER A 34 20.22 1.44 -3.86
N SER A 35 19.71 1.64 -2.64
CA SER A 35 20.15 2.73 -1.76
C SER A 35 21.51 2.40 -1.12
N PRO A 36 22.47 3.35 -1.09
CA PRO A 36 23.80 3.16 -0.49
C PRO A 36 23.79 3.17 1.05
N GLY A 37 22.65 2.85 1.67
CA GLY A 37 22.51 2.78 3.11
C GLY A 37 23.34 1.65 3.73
N SER A 38 23.68 1.81 5.00
CA SER A 38 24.47 0.84 5.76
C SER A 38 23.61 -0.21 6.49
N ALA A 39 22.33 -0.36 6.12
CA ALA A 39 21.45 -1.32 6.76
C ALA A 39 21.82 -2.77 6.36
N THR A 40 21.60 -3.71 7.27
CA THR A 40 21.87 -5.15 7.07
C THR A 40 20.61 -5.99 7.27
N GLY A 41 20.55 -7.17 6.65
CA GLY A 41 19.39 -8.07 6.75
C GLY A 41 18.10 -7.48 6.16
N ALA A 42 16.96 -7.74 6.82
CA ALA A 42 15.63 -7.28 6.39
C ALA A 42 15.49 -5.75 6.37
N ASN A 43 16.32 -5.02 7.13
CA ASN A 43 16.31 -3.57 7.18
C ASN A 43 16.77 -2.92 5.86
N ARG A 44 17.43 -3.68 4.97
CA ARG A 44 17.78 -3.23 3.62
C ARG A 44 16.57 -2.95 2.72
N LEU A 45 15.45 -3.62 2.99
CA LEU A 45 14.21 -3.51 2.21
C LEU A 45 13.23 -2.48 2.80
N SER A 46 13.66 -1.72 3.81
CA SER A 46 12.83 -0.74 4.48
C SER A 46 13.40 0.66 4.35
N LEU A 47 12.60 1.65 4.77
CA LEU A 47 12.98 3.05 4.87
C LEU A 47 14.27 3.29 5.66
N SER A 48 14.66 2.37 6.53
CA SER A 48 15.91 2.47 7.31
C SER A 48 17.18 2.40 6.46
N ASN A 49 17.10 1.91 5.21
CA ASN A 49 18.23 1.90 4.27
C ASN A 49 18.38 3.19 3.45
N LEU A 50 17.48 4.17 3.62
CA LEU A 50 17.63 5.47 2.94
C LEU A 50 18.67 6.34 3.65
N GLN A 51 19.49 7.01 2.84
CA GLN A 51 20.47 7.98 3.34
C GLN A 51 19.75 9.21 3.92
N LEU A 52 20.17 9.64 5.12
CA LEU A 52 19.72 10.89 5.72
C LEU A 52 20.27 12.06 4.89
N GLY A 53 19.42 12.68 4.07
CA GLY A 53 19.84 13.83 3.24
C GLY A 53 18.90 14.27 2.13
N GLY A 54 17.61 13.91 2.15
CA GLY A 54 16.64 14.42 1.17
C GLY A 54 16.87 13.95 -0.26
N SER A 55 17.19 12.66 -0.48
CA SER A 55 17.32 12.13 -1.84
C SER A 55 15.96 11.94 -2.50
N ASP A 56 15.91 12.04 -3.84
CA ASP A 56 14.71 11.82 -4.68
C ASP A 56 13.96 10.51 -4.35
N ARG A 57 14.68 9.50 -3.85
CA ARG A 57 14.12 8.22 -3.44
C ARG A 57 13.13 8.35 -2.27
N PHE A 58 13.34 9.30 -1.36
CA PHE A 58 12.39 9.54 -0.26
C PHE A 58 11.06 10.04 -0.79
N TRP A 59 11.09 10.94 -1.78
CA TRP A 59 9.87 11.42 -2.44
C TRP A 59 9.13 10.31 -3.16
N CYS A 60 9.84 9.34 -3.77
CA CYS A 60 9.20 8.14 -4.34
C CYS A 60 8.39 7.37 -3.29
N VAL A 61 8.91 7.24 -2.06
CA VAL A 61 8.18 6.57 -0.96
C VAL A 61 6.95 7.36 -0.54
N VAL A 62 7.09 8.69 -0.41
CA VAL A 62 5.98 9.57 -0.06
C VAL A 62 4.88 9.51 -1.11
N VAL A 63 5.23 9.60 -2.40
CA VAL A 63 4.27 9.48 -3.51
C VAL A 63 3.60 8.11 -3.51
N ALA A 64 4.36 7.03 -3.30
CA ALA A 64 3.79 5.69 -3.21
C ALA A 64 2.80 5.55 -2.04
N ALA A 65 3.08 6.17 -0.90
CA ALA A 65 2.16 6.19 0.24
C ALA A 65 0.85 6.93 -0.09
N TYR A 66 0.92 8.08 -0.78
CA TYR A 66 -0.28 8.81 -1.23
C TYR A 66 -1.07 8.03 -2.28
N VAL A 67 -0.41 7.35 -3.21
CA VAL A 67 -1.06 6.49 -4.21
C VAL A 67 -1.81 5.35 -3.50
N LEU A 68 -1.16 4.69 -2.54
CA LEU A 68 -1.74 3.57 -1.81
C LEU A 68 -2.89 4.01 -0.91
N PHE A 69 -2.77 5.17 -0.27
CA PHE A 69 -3.86 5.82 0.47
C PHE A 69 -5.04 6.16 -0.45
N GLY A 70 -4.79 6.81 -1.58
CA GLY A 70 -5.83 7.16 -2.55
C GLY A 70 -6.54 5.93 -3.12
N ALA A 71 -5.80 4.87 -3.43
CA ALA A 71 -6.36 3.59 -3.88
C ALA A 71 -7.25 2.96 -2.80
N PHE A 72 -6.82 2.98 -1.53
CA PHE A 72 -7.63 2.51 -0.41
C PHE A 72 -8.92 3.32 -0.26
N SER A 73 -8.82 4.65 -0.24
CA SER A 73 -9.99 5.54 -0.15
C SER A 73 -10.97 5.30 -1.29
N TYR A 74 -10.48 5.10 -2.53
CA TYR A 74 -11.33 4.78 -3.67
C TYR A 74 -12.07 3.44 -3.49
N LEU A 75 -11.36 2.39 -3.07
CA LEU A 75 -11.96 1.06 -2.84
C LEU A 75 -13.02 1.10 -1.74
N VAL A 76 -12.74 1.82 -0.64
CA VAL A 76 -13.68 1.99 0.48
C VAL A 76 -14.93 2.76 0.04
N LEU A 77 -14.77 3.85 -0.72
CA LEU A 77 -15.91 4.61 -1.24
C LEU A 77 -16.76 3.80 -2.22
N ALA A 78 -16.13 2.97 -3.05
CA ALA A 78 -16.83 2.06 -3.95
C ALA A 78 -17.66 1.03 -3.18
N GLU A 79 -17.09 0.41 -2.14
CA GLU A 79 -17.86 -0.53 -1.31
C GLU A 79 -18.94 0.17 -0.47
N TRP A 80 -18.68 1.37 0.04
CA TRP A 80 -19.69 2.14 0.76
C TRP A 80 -20.93 2.40 -0.09
N ARG A 81 -20.75 2.76 -1.38
CA ARG A 81 -21.86 2.90 -2.32
C ARG A 81 -22.62 1.59 -2.52
N ASN A 82 -21.91 0.47 -2.60
CA ASN A 82 -22.56 -0.84 -2.70
C ASN A 82 -23.36 -1.19 -1.45
N PHE A 83 -22.88 -0.84 -0.27
CA PHE A 83 -23.62 -1.03 0.99
C PHE A 83 -24.89 -0.17 1.04
N LEU A 84 -24.83 1.06 0.57
CA LEU A 84 -26.01 1.94 0.50
C LEU A 84 -27.07 1.42 -0.46
N LEU A 85 -26.69 0.71 -1.53
CA LEU A 85 -27.63 0.09 -2.47
C LEU A 85 -28.25 -1.23 -1.95
N LEU A 86 -27.57 -1.90 -1.04
CA LEU A 86 -28.03 -3.15 -0.41
C LEU A 86 -28.98 -2.90 0.78
N ARG A 87 -29.00 -1.66 1.29
CA ARG A 87 -29.90 -1.21 2.36
C ARG A 87 -31.20 -0.67 1.79
#